data_AF-A0A7C4PKZ8-F1
#
_entry.id   AF-A0A7C4PKZ8-F1
#
_cell.length_a   1.000
_cell.length_b   1.000
_cell.length_c   1.000
_cell.angle_alpha   90.00
_cell.angle_beta   90.00
_cell.angle_gamma   90.00
#
_symmetry.space_group_name_H-M   'P 1'
#
loop_
_entity.id
_entity.type
_entity.pdbx_description
1 polymer ?
#
loop_
_entity_poly.entity_id
_entity_poly.type
_entity_poly.pdbx_seq_one_letter_code
_entity_poly.pdbx_strand_id
1 'polypeptide(L)'
;MLETIAAIESRYNELGELIEKHVDDYQKVAELAKERSDLEEIVNRGREYRTILQQIEEAESLLESPDEELRQLAEADLETLKPRAEALEKAIKLLLVPKDPRDDRNVILEIRAGTGGEEAALFAGDLFRMYSRYAEKRRWQVEILSQNETGIGGFKEIIFLVKGKGAYSRLKYESGV
;
A
#
# COMPACT_ATOMS: atom_id res chain seq x y z
N MET A 1 18.46 -1.21 9.18
CA MET A 1 17.08 -1.73 9.08
C MET A 1 16.42 -1.82 10.44
N LEU A 2 16.99 -2.57 11.41
CA LEU A 2 16.41 -2.66 12.77
C LEU A 2 16.30 -1.30 13.46
N GLU A 3 17.29 -0.41 13.28
CA GLU A 3 17.22 0.98 13.75
C GLU A 3 16.05 1.75 13.12
N THR A 4 15.81 1.55 11.82
CA THR A 4 14.69 2.16 11.10
C THR A 4 13.35 1.66 11.61
N ILE A 5 13.23 0.35 11.86
CA ILE A 5 12.04 -0.27 12.46
C ILE A 5 11.81 0.31 13.87
N ALA A 6 12.86 0.43 14.68
CA ALA A 6 12.78 1.00 16.02
C ALA A 6 12.34 2.47 16.02
N ALA A 7 12.83 3.28 15.07
CA ALA A 7 12.37 4.65 14.89
C ALA A 7 10.88 4.72 14.51
N ILE A 8 10.42 3.83 13.63
CA ILE A 8 9.01 3.72 13.23
C ILE A 8 8.14 3.25 14.40
N GLU A 9 8.59 2.28 15.19
CA GLU A 9 7.89 1.82 16.40
C GLU A 9 7.77 2.96 17.43
N SER A 10 8.83 3.75 17.63
CA SER A 10 8.80 4.92 18.50
C SER A 10 7.73 5.92 18.04
N ARG A 11 7.71 6.25 16.74
CA ARG A 11 6.69 7.12 16.14
C ARG A 11 5.28 6.54 16.30
N TYR A 12 5.10 5.24 16.07
CA TYR A 12 3.81 4.57 16.23
C TYR A 12 3.27 4.68 17.66
N ASN A 13 4.13 4.53 18.66
CA ASN A 13 3.76 4.69 20.06
C ASN A 13 3.45 6.15 20.40
N GLU A 14 4.27 7.10 19.93
CA GLU A 14 4.04 8.54 20.09
C GLU A 14 2.68 8.95 19.52
N LEU A 15 2.32 8.45 18.33
CA LEU A 15 1.00 8.71 17.73
C LEU A 15 -0.15 8.20 18.60
N GLY A 16 0.02 7.04 19.27
CA GLY A 16 -0.94 6.54 20.24
C GLY A 16 -1.15 7.50 21.41
N GLU A 17 -0.05 7.98 22.01
CA GLU A 17 -0.12 8.97 23.09
C GLU A 17 -0.74 10.31 22.63
N LEU A 18 -0.43 10.74 21.41
CA LEU A 18 -0.99 11.97 20.85
C LEU A 18 -2.50 11.85 20.62
N ILE A 19 -2.99 10.70 20.18
CA ILE A 19 -4.43 10.43 20.04
C ILE A 19 -5.12 10.56 21.41
N GLU A 20 -4.55 9.95 22.46
CA GLU A 20 -5.09 10.04 23.82
C GLU A 20 -5.10 11.46 24.38
N LYS A 21 -4.13 12.30 24.00
CA LYS A 21 -4.04 13.71 24.42
C LYS A 21 -5.01 14.64 23.69
N HIS A 22 -5.50 14.26 22.50
CA HIS A 22 -6.33 15.11 21.63
C HIS A 22 -7.74 14.55 21.43
N VAL A 23 -8.25 13.74 22.37
CA VAL A 23 -9.57 13.07 22.25
C VAL A 23 -10.72 14.05 21.97
N ASP A 24 -10.59 15.31 22.42
CA ASP A 24 -11.60 16.35 22.19
C ASP A 24 -11.58 16.96 20.77
N ASP A 25 -10.51 16.75 20.00
CA ASP A 25 -10.38 17.22 18.60
C ASP A 25 -10.49 16.04 17.62
N TYR A 26 -11.73 15.78 17.18
CA TYR A 26 -12.06 14.69 16.26
C TYR A 26 -11.30 14.76 14.92
N GLN A 27 -11.03 15.96 14.39
CA GLN A 27 -10.30 16.09 13.14
C GLN A 27 -8.84 15.68 13.35
N LYS A 28 -8.24 16.16 14.44
CA LYS A 28 -6.86 15.81 14.78
C LYS A 28 -6.68 14.33 15.08
N VAL A 29 -7.62 13.73 15.81
CA VAL A 29 -7.65 12.29 16.07
C VAL A 29 -7.73 11.49 14.78
N ALA A 30 -8.56 11.90 13.82
CA ALA A 30 -8.67 11.21 12.54
C ALA A 30 -7.36 11.25 11.74
N GLU A 31 -6.66 12.38 11.73
CA GLU A 31 -5.33 12.51 11.09
C GLU A 31 -4.30 11.59 11.74
N LEU A 32 -4.18 11.64 13.07
CA LEU A 32 -3.21 10.86 13.83
C LEU A 32 -3.51 9.36 13.74
N ALA A 33 -4.78 8.96 13.79
CA ALA A 33 -5.20 7.57 13.64
C ALA A 33 -4.87 7.02 12.25
N LYS A 34 -4.99 7.85 11.21
CA LYS A 34 -4.60 7.47 9.86
C LYS A 34 -3.09 7.25 9.77
N GLU A 35 -2.28 8.19 10.26
CA GLU A 35 -0.82 8.06 10.28
C GLU A 35 -0.40 6.80 11.06
N ARG A 36 -1.03 6.52 12.21
CA ARG A 36 -0.74 5.34 13.03
C ARG A 36 -1.09 4.04 12.31
N SER A 37 -2.23 4.01 11.60
CA SER A 37 -2.64 2.84 10.81
C SER A 37 -1.69 2.57 9.65
N ASP A 38 -1.14 3.62 9.01
CA ASP A 38 -0.17 3.47 7.91
C ASP A 38 1.15 2.82 8.38
N LEU A 39 1.52 3.01 9.65
CA LEU A 39 2.73 2.41 10.25
C LEU A 39 2.50 1.02 10.85
N GLU A 40 1.25 0.62 11.10
CA GLU A 40 0.90 -0.59 11.84
C GLU A 40 1.46 -1.87 11.20
N GLU A 41 1.39 -1.99 9.87
CA GLU A 41 1.92 -3.16 9.17
C GLU A 41 3.44 -3.29 9.33
N ILE A 42 4.17 -2.17 9.25
CA ILE A 42 5.63 -2.14 9.41
C ILE A 42 6.01 -2.54 10.83
N VAL A 43 5.30 -2.00 11.83
CA VAL A 43 5.52 -2.33 13.24
C VAL A 43 5.26 -3.80 13.52
N ASN A 44 4.15 -4.35 13.06
CA ASN A 44 3.79 -5.76 13.30
C ASN A 44 4.81 -6.72 12.68
N ARG A 45 5.20 -6.48 11.42
CA ARG A 45 6.24 -7.29 10.75
C ARG A 45 7.62 -7.08 11.38
N GLY A 46 7.93 -5.86 11.82
CA GLY A 46 9.18 -5.54 12.50
C GLY A 46 9.33 -6.28 13.83
N ARG A 47 8.25 -6.38 14.62
CA ARG A 47 8.19 -7.18 15.85
C ARG A 47 8.38 -8.67 15.57
N GLU A 48 7.68 -9.21 14.59
CA GLU A 48 7.84 -10.61 14.17
C GLU A 48 9.27 -10.92 13.74
N TYR A 49 9.87 -10.02 12.94
CA TYR A 49 11.25 -10.15 12.49
C TYR A 49 12.23 -10.14 13.66
N ARG A 50 12.05 -9.26 14.65
CA ARG A 50 12.87 -9.23 15.87
C ARG A 50 12.76 -10.54 16.66
N THR A 51 11.55 -11.08 16.81
CA THR A 51 11.35 -12.37 17.49
C THR A 51 12.07 -13.50 16.78
N ILE A 52 11.99 -13.57 15.45
CA ILE A 52 12.68 -14.62 14.69
C ILE A 52 14.20 -14.48 14.77
N LEU A 53 14.73 -13.25 14.73
CA LEU A 53 16.16 -13.03 14.94
C LEU A 53 16.63 -13.51 16.32
N GLN A 54 15.83 -13.27 17.36
CA GLN A 54 16.13 -13.77 18.70
C GLN A 54 16.10 -15.31 18.75
N GLN A 55 15.11 -15.94 18.11
CA GLN A 55 15.04 -17.41 18.02
C GLN A 55 16.24 -18.00 17.26
N ILE A 56 16.70 -17.32 16.21
CA ILE A 56 17.92 -17.70 15.47
C ILE A 56 19.13 -17.63 16.38
N GLU A 57 19.30 -16.53 17.13
CA GLU A 57 20.41 -16.36 18.07
C GLU A 57 20.39 -17.43 19.17
N GLU A 58 19.22 -17.72 19.73
CA GLU A 58 19.02 -18.79 20.71
C GLU A 58 19.39 -20.16 20.13
N ALA A 59 18.91 -20.50 18.92
CA ALA A 59 19.25 -21.76 18.25
C ALA A 59 20.74 -21.84 17.87
N GLU A 60 21.36 -20.74 17.42
CA GLU A 60 22.80 -20.70 17.14
C GLU A 60 23.64 -20.94 18.41
N SER A 61 23.20 -20.45 19.57
CA SER A 61 23.86 -20.74 20.85
C SER A 61 23.79 -22.22 21.26
N LEU A 62 22.72 -22.92 20.88
CA LEU A 62 22.53 -24.35 21.16
C LEU A 62 23.42 -25.26 20.29
N LEU A 63 23.97 -24.75 19.19
CA LEU A 63 24.94 -25.50 18.36
C LEU A 63 26.25 -25.78 19.10
N GLU A 64 26.58 -25.00 20.14
CA GLU A 64 27.75 -25.23 20.99
C GLU A 64 27.48 -26.25 22.13
N SER A 65 26.25 -26.78 22.21
CA SER A 65 25.87 -27.75 23.24
C SER A 65 26.66 -29.07 23.09
N PRO A 66 27.14 -29.67 24.19
CA PRO A 66 27.75 -30.99 24.16
C PRO A 66 26.73 -32.11 23.86
N ASP A 67 25.44 -31.81 23.98
CA ASP A 67 24.35 -32.74 23.69
C ASP A 67 24.04 -32.75 22.18
N GLU A 68 24.21 -33.91 21.54
CA GLU A 68 23.96 -34.13 20.12
C GLU A 68 22.48 -33.95 19.74
N GLU A 69 21.53 -34.35 20.60
CA GLU A 69 20.11 -34.18 20.31
C GLU A 69 19.72 -32.70 20.29
N LEU A 70 20.30 -31.90 21.19
CA LEU A 70 20.09 -30.45 21.22
C LEU A 70 20.68 -29.76 19.99
N ARG A 71 21.85 -30.20 19.51
CA ARG A 71 22.44 -29.66 18.27
C ARG A 71 21.60 -29.97 17.04
N GLN A 72 21.08 -31.19 16.92
CA GLN A 72 20.21 -31.56 15.81
C GLN A 72 18.89 -30.78 15.80
N LEU A 73 18.31 -30.52 16.98
CA LEU A 73 17.13 -29.69 17.11
C LEU A 73 17.42 -28.25 16.65
N ALA A 74 18.54 -27.69 17.10
CA ALA A 74 18.97 -26.35 16.70
C ALA A 74 19.21 -26.23 15.19
N GLU A 75 19.83 -27.21 14.54
CA GLU A 75 20.01 -27.22 13.08
C GLU A 75 18.67 -27.22 12.34
N ALA A 76 17.71 -28.03 12.78
CA ALA A 76 16.37 -28.07 12.20
C ALA A 76 15.62 -26.74 12.37
N ASP A 77 15.72 -26.11 13.55
CA ASP A 77 15.14 -24.80 13.80
C ASP A 77 15.75 -23.74 12.87
N LEU A 78 17.08 -23.72 12.72
CA LEU A 78 17.77 -22.77 11.85
C LEU A 78 17.42 -22.94 10.37
N GLU A 79 17.19 -24.18 9.91
CA GLU A 79 16.73 -24.47 8.54
C GLU A 79 15.37 -23.82 8.23
N THR A 80 14.51 -23.67 9.25
CA THR A 80 13.19 -23.04 9.09
C THR A 80 13.21 -21.53 9.36
N LEU A 81 13.95 -21.09 10.37
CA LEU A 81 13.95 -19.70 10.83
C LEU A 81 14.70 -18.78 9.87
N LYS A 82 15.86 -19.20 9.32
CA LYS A 82 16.67 -18.35 8.44
C LYS A 82 15.93 -17.95 7.15
N PRO A 83 15.26 -18.86 6.41
CA PRO A 83 14.46 -18.46 5.24
C PRO A 83 13.29 -17.55 5.60
N ARG A 84 12.66 -17.76 6.77
CA ARG A 84 11.56 -16.90 7.23
C ARG A 84 12.03 -15.50 7.57
N ALA A 85 13.18 -15.37 8.22
CA ALA A 85 13.84 -14.08 8.48
C ALA A 85 14.12 -13.35 7.17
N GLU A 86 14.70 -14.01 6.18
CA GLU A 86 15.01 -13.41 4.88
C GLU A 86 13.74 -12.95 4.13
N ALA A 87 12.66 -13.76 4.17
CA ALA A 87 11.39 -13.40 3.56
C ALA A 87 10.75 -12.18 4.24
N LEU A 88 10.79 -12.11 5.57
CA LEU A 88 10.30 -10.97 6.34
C LEU A 88 11.15 -9.72 6.09
N GLU A 89 12.47 -9.85 6.04
CA GLU A 89 13.37 -8.75 5.73
C GLU A 89 13.01 -8.13 4.36
N LYS A 90 12.81 -8.95 3.33
CA LYS A 90 12.40 -8.49 1.99
C LYS A 90 11.04 -7.78 2.03
N ALA A 91 10.07 -8.36 2.74
CA ALA A 91 8.74 -7.76 2.89
C ALA A 91 8.80 -6.39 3.60
N ILE A 92 9.58 -6.28 4.67
CA ILE A 92 9.76 -5.02 5.40
C ILE A 92 10.47 -3.98 4.52
N LYS A 93 11.54 -4.35 3.80
CA LYS A 93 12.23 -3.43 2.87
C LYS A 93 11.28 -2.83 1.84
N LEU A 94 10.33 -3.62 1.32
CA LEU A 94 9.31 -3.12 0.40
C LEU A 94 8.35 -2.12 1.07
N LEU A 95 7.98 -2.33 2.33
CA LEU A 95 7.13 -1.42 3.07
C LEU A 95 7.83 -0.12 3.49
N LEU A 96 9.15 -0.14 3.66
CA LEU A 96 9.97 1.03 3.95
C LEU A 96 10.14 1.97 2.74
N VAL A 97 9.74 1.55 1.55
CA VAL A 97 9.74 2.43 0.37
C VAL A 97 8.71 3.55 0.61
N PRO A 98 9.12 4.83 0.54
CA PRO A 98 8.21 5.95 0.73
C PRO A 98 7.02 5.85 -0.21
N LYS A 99 5.82 5.74 0.34
CA LYS A 99 4.57 5.79 -0.44
C LYS A 99 4.27 7.24 -0.82
N ASP A 100 3.69 7.48 -1.98
CA ASP A 100 3.13 8.81 -2.28
C ASP A 100 1.92 9.01 -1.34
N PRO A 101 1.81 10.12 -0.60
CA PRO A 101 0.66 10.40 0.27
C PRO A 101 -0.68 10.46 -0.46
N ARG A 102 -0.66 10.46 -1.80
CA ARG A 102 -1.83 10.40 -2.67
C ARG A 102 -2.16 8.98 -3.12
N ASP A 103 -1.30 7.98 -2.89
CA ASP A 103 -1.47 6.63 -3.44
C ASP A 103 -2.80 5.99 -3.02
N ASP A 104 -3.26 6.23 -1.79
CA ASP A 104 -4.54 5.73 -1.28
C ASP A 104 -5.75 6.58 -1.67
N ARG A 105 -5.57 7.70 -2.37
CA ARG A 105 -6.67 8.60 -2.74
C ARG A 105 -7.45 8.09 -3.95
N ASN A 106 -8.69 8.56 -4.02
CA ASN A 106 -9.50 8.51 -5.24
C ASN A 106 -8.81 9.33 -6.35
N VAL A 107 -9.21 9.10 -7.60
CA VAL A 107 -8.67 9.82 -8.75
C VAL A 107 -9.80 10.32 -9.65
N ILE A 108 -9.63 11.53 -10.17
CA ILE A 108 -10.49 12.07 -11.23
C ILE A 108 -9.75 11.84 -12.55
N LEU A 109 -10.41 11.17 -13.48
CA LEU A 109 -9.94 10.99 -14.84
C LEU A 109 -10.70 11.94 -15.76
N GLU A 110 -9.95 12.60 -16.62
CA GLU A 110 -10.47 13.52 -17.63
C GLU A 110 -9.97 13.06 -19.00
N ILE A 111 -10.91 12.68 -19.87
CA ILE A 111 -10.61 12.23 -21.22
C ILE A 111 -11.18 13.28 -22.18
N ARG A 112 -10.33 13.81 -23.05
CA ARG A 112 -10.68 14.81 -24.06
C ARG A 112 -10.37 14.29 -25.45
N ALA A 113 -11.29 14.46 -26.39
CA ALA A 113 -11.04 14.16 -27.78
C ALA A 113 -9.97 15.12 -28.33
N GLY A 114 -8.87 14.55 -28.85
CA GLY A 114 -7.78 15.30 -29.46
C GLY A 114 -8.04 15.63 -30.93
N THR A 115 -7.03 15.45 -31.77
CA THR A 115 -7.15 15.58 -33.23
C THR A 115 -7.89 14.39 -33.83
N GLY A 116 -8.68 14.63 -34.88
CA GLY A 116 -9.45 13.57 -35.55
C GLY A 116 -10.95 13.57 -35.28
N GLY A 117 -11.54 14.71 -34.91
CA GLY A 117 -12.99 14.94 -34.99
C GLY A 117 -13.86 13.85 -34.36
N GLU A 118 -14.66 13.18 -35.19
CA GLU A 118 -15.61 12.15 -34.76
C GLU A 118 -14.92 10.87 -34.28
N GLU A 119 -13.84 10.45 -34.94
CA GLU A 119 -13.04 9.28 -34.56
C GLU A 119 -12.39 9.47 -33.17
N ALA A 120 -11.87 10.67 -32.90
CA ALA A 120 -11.31 11.01 -31.59
C ALA A 120 -12.38 10.96 -30.49
N ALA A 121 -13.61 11.40 -30.80
CA ALA A 121 -14.72 11.34 -29.84
C ALA A 121 -15.17 9.90 -29.56
N LEU A 122 -15.20 9.04 -30.58
CA LEU A 122 -15.47 7.61 -30.39
C LEU A 122 -14.39 6.95 -29.53
N PHE A 123 -13.12 7.26 -29.80
CA PHE A 123 -11.99 6.73 -29.03
C PHE A 123 -12.02 7.18 -27.56
N ALA A 124 -12.42 8.43 -27.27
CA ALA A 124 -12.64 8.88 -25.90
C ALA A 124 -13.71 8.02 -25.19
N GLY A 125 -14.75 7.60 -25.90
CA GLY A 125 -15.76 6.66 -25.39
C GLY A 125 -15.24 5.23 -25.20
N ASP A 126 -14.31 4.77 -26.02
CA ASP A 126 -13.63 3.49 -25.81
C ASP A 126 -12.72 3.53 -24.58
N LEU A 127 -11.96 4.62 -24.38
CA LEU A 127 -11.12 4.82 -23.19
C LEU A 127 -11.97 4.88 -21.92
N PHE A 128 -13.07 5.62 -21.93
CA PHE A 128 -14.00 5.63 -20.80
C PHE A 128 -14.48 4.22 -20.46
N ARG A 129 -14.98 3.47 -21.46
CA ARG A 129 -15.42 2.07 -21.26
C ARG A 129 -14.30 1.16 -20.76
N MET A 130 -13.08 1.33 -21.25
CA MET A 130 -11.90 0.60 -20.80
C MET A 130 -11.62 0.86 -19.32
N TYR A 131 -11.56 2.12 -18.90
CA TYR A 131 -11.30 2.49 -17.51
C TYR A 131 -12.45 2.11 -16.57
N SER A 132 -13.71 2.23 -17.00
CA SER A 132 -14.86 1.77 -16.22
C SER A 132 -14.77 0.27 -15.93
N ARG A 133 -14.47 -0.55 -16.95
CA ARG A 133 -14.29 -2.00 -16.76
C ARG A 133 -13.07 -2.34 -15.90
N TYR A 134 -11.98 -1.57 -16.01
CA TYR A 134 -10.81 -1.74 -15.15
C TYR A 134 -11.11 -1.46 -13.69
N ALA A 135 -11.88 -0.40 -13.41
CA ALA A 135 -12.33 -0.01 -12.08
C ALA A 135 -13.28 -1.07 -11.47
N GLU A 136 -14.26 -1.56 -12.24
CA GLU A 136 -15.18 -2.62 -11.81
C GLU A 136 -14.45 -3.90 -11.39
N LYS A 137 -13.44 -4.34 -12.17
CA LYS A 137 -12.61 -5.52 -11.82
C LYS A 137 -11.86 -5.38 -10.50
N ARG A 138 -11.64 -4.14 -10.04
CA ARG A 138 -11.00 -3.80 -8.76
C ARG A 138 -11.98 -3.46 -7.66
N ARG A 139 -13.29 -3.61 -7.91
CA ARG A 139 -14.37 -3.20 -7.01
C ARG A 139 -14.30 -1.70 -6.66
N TRP A 140 -13.78 -0.89 -7.56
CA TRP A 140 -13.85 0.56 -7.47
C TRP A 140 -15.16 1.06 -8.05
N GLN A 141 -15.68 2.14 -7.49
CA GLN A 141 -16.91 2.78 -7.97
C GLN A 141 -16.53 3.91 -8.94
N VAL A 142 -17.24 3.98 -10.07
CA VAL A 142 -17.11 5.08 -11.03
C VAL A 142 -18.31 6.00 -10.92
N GLU A 143 -18.06 7.30 -10.82
CA GLU A 143 -19.08 8.36 -10.78
C GLU A 143 -18.77 9.39 -11.86
N ILE A 144 -19.68 9.57 -12.82
CA ILE A 144 -19.52 10.58 -13.86
C ILE A 144 -19.78 11.96 -13.23
N LEU A 145 -18.83 12.87 -13.39
CA LEU A 145 -18.92 14.25 -12.89
C LEU A 145 -19.41 15.22 -13.98
N SER A 146 -18.92 15.03 -15.21
CA SER A 146 -19.27 15.84 -16.38
C SER A 146 -19.09 15.02 -17.64
N GLN A 147 -19.95 15.24 -18.64
CA GLN A 147 -19.81 14.61 -19.95
C GLN A 147 -20.35 15.52 -21.07
N ASN A 148 -19.64 15.51 -22.20
CA ASN A 148 -20.02 16.18 -23.43
C ASN A 148 -20.09 15.13 -24.54
N GLU A 149 -21.27 14.57 -24.71
CA GLU A 149 -21.54 13.51 -25.69
C GLU A 149 -21.62 14.03 -27.13
N THR A 150 -21.23 13.20 -28.08
CA THR A 150 -21.51 13.41 -29.50
C THR A 150 -22.73 12.59 -29.91
N GLY A 151 -23.44 13.04 -30.95
CA GLY A 151 -24.63 12.35 -31.48
C GLY A 151 -24.38 10.94 -32.05
N ILE A 152 -23.11 10.50 -32.11
CA ILE A 152 -22.69 9.18 -32.59
C ILE A 152 -22.23 8.24 -31.46
N GLY A 153 -22.42 8.63 -30.18
CA GLY A 153 -22.09 7.79 -29.03
C GLY A 153 -20.64 7.87 -28.54
N GLY A 154 -19.91 8.94 -28.92
CA GLY A 154 -18.59 9.28 -28.38
C GLY A 154 -18.65 10.45 -27.39
N PHE A 155 -17.50 10.88 -26.90
CA PHE A 155 -17.38 12.05 -26.03
C PHE A 155 -16.36 13.05 -26.58
N LYS A 156 -16.71 14.34 -26.63
CA LYS A 156 -15.72 15.41 -26.76
C LYS A 156 -14.90 15.56 -25.48
N GLU A 157 -15.56 15.41 -24.34
CA GLU A 157 -14.97 15.46 -23.01
C GLU A 157 -15.79 14.56 -22.08
N ILE A 158 -15.12 13.80 -21.22
CA ILE A 158 -15.74 13.08 -20.11
C ILE A 158 -14.84 13.13 -18.88
N ILE A 159 -15.42 13.54 -17.75
CA ILE A 159 -14.76 13.67 -16.45
C ILE A 159 -15.48 12.76 -15.47
N PHE A 160 -14.75 11.84 -14.85
CA PHE A 160 -15.31 10.88 -13.91
C PHE A 160 -14.38 10.62 -12.73
N LEU A 161 -14.99 10.42 -11.57
CA LEU A 161 -14.34 10.07 -10.32
C LEU A 161 -14.28 8.54 -10.19
N VAL A 162 -13.10 8.02 -9.92
CA VAL A 162 -12.87 6.62 -9.52
C VAL A 162 -12.66 6.58 -8.01
N LYS A 163 -13.66 6.08 -7.28
CA LYS A 163 -13.63 5.90 -5.82
C LYS A 163 -13.13 4.50 -5.46
N GLY A 164 -12.03 4.45 -4.73
CA GLY A 164 -11.44 3.20 -4.27
C GLY A 164 -10.05 3.40 -3.69
N LYS A 165 -9.73 2.65 -2.63
CA LYS A 165 -8.38 2.66 -2.04
C LYS A 165 -7.37 2.24 -3.10
N GLY A 166 -6.34 3.06 -3.30
CA GLY A 166 -5.27 2.79 -4.26
C GLY A 166 -5.55 3.27 -5.70
N ALA A 167 -6.69 3.91 -5.99
CA ALA A 167 -7.07 4.29 -7.35
C ALA A 167 -6.06 5.23 -8.01
N TYR A 168 -5.64 6.28 -7.30
CA TYR A 168 -4.62 7.22 -7.78
C TYR A 168 -3.27 6.53 -8.03
N SER A 169 -2.78 5.70 -7.11
CA SER A 169 -1.47 5.03 -7.26
C SER A 169 -1.31 4.25 -8.57
N ARG A 170 -2.42 3.69 -9.07
CA ARG A 170 -2.46 2.89 -10.30
C ARG A 170 -2.62 3.75 -11.54
N LEU A 171 -3.52 4.73 -11.50
CA LEU A 171 -3.93 5.50 -12.66
C LEU A 171 -3.09 6.79 -12.86
N LYS A 172 -2.21 7.15 -11.92
CA LYS A 172 -1.32 8.33 -12.05
C LYS A 172 -0.41 8.32 -13.28
N TYR A 173 -0.18 7.15 -13.86
CA TYR A 173 0.66 6.98 -15.06
C TYR A 173 -0.11 7.13 -16.37
N GLU A 174 -1.43 7.25 -16.32
CA GLU A 174 -2.30 7.39 -17.50
C GLU A 174 -2.41 8.84 -17.99
N SER A 175 -1.70 9.77 -17.34
CA SER A 175 -1.63 11.16 -17.77
C SER A 175 -0.75 11.28 -19.02
N GLY A 176 -1.32 11.71 -20.14
CA GLY A 176 -0.59 11.89 -21.38
C GLY A 176 -1.51 12.07 -22.59
N VAL A 177 -0.89 12.07 -23.77
CA VAL A 177 -1.55 12.05 -25.09
C VAL A 177 -1.24 10.72 -25.77
#